data_AF-A0A9P7GB56-F1
#
_entry.id   AF-A0A9P7GB56-F1
#
_cell.length_a   1.000
_cell.length_b   1.000
_cell.length_c   1.000
_cell.angle_alpha   90.00
_cell.angle_beta   90.00
_cell.angle_gamma   90.00
#
_symmetry.space_group_name_H-M   'P 1'
#
loop_
_entity.id
_entity.type
_entity.pdbx_description
1 polymer ?
#
loop_
_entity_poly.entity_id
_entity_poly.type
_entity_poly.pdbx_seq_one_letter_code
_entity_poly.pdbx_strand_id
1 'polypeptide(L)'
;MPEPRASTRQQLLGNSSEVIVASSSQPVSARPSTSTKRKREQGAKPKSVVLGEVIEISSDEDEPAPPPNSALVDLRRQIRKLKEENTQCKADLAKTKGELRDVREEIVALKAKPTNGKGKLDISQLEDNVNCEICTARMWSPFILPECGHTFCQSCLTDWFNTILAQFMTAHPHYNVNDPARNYLQQWQAMMLNGNVVHPNARAAAEYAQLMRRAPKPEYTCPTCREPVNNSPVEDYTLKALVRTVATAAGDVSPRKPEKPGRGKTKAPAREKGPWDAFFPRAM
;
A
#
# COMPACT_ATOMS: atom_id res chain seq x y z
N MET A 1 -0.54 53.67 -21.95
CA MET A 1 0.46 53.65 -23.05
C MET A 1 1.52 54.66 -22.67
N PRO A 2 2.68 54.19 -22.18
CA PRO A 2 3.71 53.65 -23.07
C PRO A 2 4.11 52.20 -22.75
N GLU A 3 4.90 51.68 -23.66
CA GLU A 3 5.12 50.31 -24.10
C GLU A 3 6.11 49.44 -23.28
N PRO A 4 6.25 48.15 -23.61
CA PRO A 4 6.62 47.08 -22.68
C PRO A 4 8.12 46.76 -22.67
N ARG A 5 8.60 46.24 -21.54
CA ARG A 5 9.92 45.62 -21.45
C ARG A 5 9.82 44.13 -21.79
N ALA A 6 10.29 43.82 -23.00
CA ALA A 6 10.71 42.47 -23.39
C ALA A 6 12.18 42.23 -23.00
N SER A 7 12.61 40.97 -23.14
CA SER A 7 13.96 40.41 -22.96
C SER A 7 14.23 39.88 -21.54
N THR A 8 14.65 38.63 -21.31
CA THR A 8 15.59 37.81 -22.09
C THR A 8 15.33 36.31 -21.89
N ARG A 9 15.28 35.62 -23.02
CA ARG A 9 15.40 34.18 -23.23
C ARG A 9 16.84 33.75 -22.96
N GLN A 10 17.06 32.75 -22.09
CA GLN A 10 18.30 31.98 -22.08
C GLN A 10 17.99 30.49 -22.08
N GLN A 11 18.20 29.90 -23.26
CA GLN A 11 18.33 28.46 -23.50
C GLN A 11 19.78 28.06 -23.28
N LEU A 12 20.01 26.99 -22.51
CA LEU A 12 21.15 26.07 -22.61
C LEU A 12 20.55 24.69 -22.25
N LEU A 13 20.15 23.86 -23.23
CA LEU A 13 20.95 22.94 -24.04
C LEU A 13 21.82 21.96 -23.24
N GLY A 14 21.51 20.66 -23.45
CA GLY A 14 22.51 19.60 -23.47
C GLY A 14 22.63 18.76 -22.21
N ASN A 15 21.86 17.67 -22.13
CA ASN A 15 22.49 16.35 -22.22
C ASN A 15 21.43 15.25 -22.42
N SER A 16 21.43 14.73 -23.65
CA SER A 16 20.90 13.44 -24.04
C SER A 16 22.03 12.41 -23.93
N SER A 17 21.66 11.12 -23.91
CA SER A 17 22.46 9.88 -23.74
C SER A 17 22.33 9.35 -22.30
N GLU A 18 21.94 8.10 -22.03
CA GLU A 18 22.15 6.90 -22.82
C GLU A 18 21.15 5.82 -22.36
N VAL A 19 20.56 5.10 -23.32
CA VAL A 19 19.76 3.90 -23.09
C VAL A 19 20.71 2.76 -22.80
N ILE A 20 20.72 2.24 -21.57
CA ILE A 20 21.37 0.97 -21.25
C ILE A 20 20.29 -0.06 -20.96
N VAL A 21 20.01 -0.89 -21.97
CA VAL A 21 19.32 -2.16 -21.81
C VAL A 21 20.33 -3.13 -21.20
N ALA A 22 20.14 -3.50 -19.94
CA ALA A 22 20.85 -4.62 -19.32
C ALA A 22 19.84 -5.63 -18.78
N SER A 23 19.49 -6.59 -19.63
CA SER A 23 19.05 -7.91 -19.19
C SER A 23 20.21 -8.59 -18.49
N SER A 24 20.10 -8.91 -17.20
CA SER A 24 20.63 -10.17 -16.68
C SER A 24 20.05 -10.52 -15.32
N SER A 25 19.37 -11.66 -15.34
CA SER A 25 18.97 -12.50 -14.22
C SER A 25 20.14 -12.74 -13.25
N GLN A 26 19.90 -12.60 -11.95
CA GLN A 26 20.67 -13.32 -10.93
C GLN A 26 19.82 -13.74 -9.72
N PRO A 27 20.18 -14.85 -9.04
CA PRO A 27 19.28 -15.61 -8.21
C PRO A 27 19.44 -15.35 -6.70
N VAL A 28 18.44 -15.86 -5.97
CA VAL A 28 18.25 -15.83 -4.52
C VAL A 28 19.36 -16.54 -3.73
N SER A 29 19.81 -15.87 -2.66
CA SER A 29 20.76 -16.37 -1.64
C SER A 29 20.01 -17.04 -0.48
N ALA A 30 20.42 -18.25 -0.12
CA ALA A 30 19.88 -19.05 0.99
C ALA A 30 20.80 -19.06 2.22
N ARG A 31 20.19 -19.14 3.41
CA ARG A 31 20.82 -19.40 4.73
C ARG A 31 21.28 -20.87 4.87
N PRO A 32 22.23 -21.19 5.76
CA PRO A 32 22.72 -22.55 5.94
C PRO A 32 21.93 -23.31 7.02
N SER A 33 21.69 -24.59 6.76
CA SER A 33 21.32 -25.59 7.77
C SER A 33 22.27 -26.78 7.66
N THR A 34 22.92 -27.11 8.77
CA THR A 34 23.75 -28.30 8.96
C THR A 34 22.86 -29.54 9.07
N SER A 35 23.00 -30.49 8.15
CA SER A 35 22.82 -31.92 8.43
C SER A 35 23.32 -32.75 7.25
N THR A 36 24.20 -33.68 7.58
CA THR A 36 24.94 -34.63 6.76
C THR A 36 24.08 -35.51 5.84
N LYS A 37 24.45 -35.64 4.56
CA LYS A 37 24.28 -36.90 3.81
C LYS A 37 25.14 -36.99 2.53
N ARG A 38 26.13 -37.88 2.64
CA ARG A 38 26.60 -38.91 1.69
C ARG A 38 26.48 -38.64 0.18
N LYS A 39 27.67 -38.42 -0.37
CA LYS A 39 28.14 -38.47 -1.76
C LYS A 39 27.81 -39.80 -2.44
N ARG A 40 27.17 -39.77 -3.62
CA ARG A 40 27.22 -40.85 -4.61
C ARG A 40 27.46 -40.24 -5.99
N GLU A 41 28.69 -40.45 -6.48
CA GLU A 41 29.14 -40.03 -7.80
C GLU A 41 28.54 -40.90 -8.91
N GLN A 42 28.00 -40.16 -9.87
CA GLN A 42 27.96 -40.33 -11.33
C GLN A 42 28.55 -41.62 -11.93
N GLY A 43 27.69 -42.29 -12.70
CA GLY A 43 28.10 -43.19 -13.77
C GLY A 43 28.37 -42.41 -15.06
N ALA A 44 29.49 -42.74 -15.71
CA ALA A 44 29.70 -42.51 -17.13
C ALA A 44 29.29 -43.75 -17.92
N LYS A 45 28.69 -43.51 -19.10
CA LYS A 45 28.04 -44.45 -20.03
C LYS A 45 28.98 -45.57 -20.53
N PRO A 46 28.47 -46.78 -20.85
CA PRO A 46 29.20 -47.70 -21.70
C PRO A 46 28.93 -47.38 -23.18
N LYS A 47 30.01 -47.36 -23.97
CA LYS A 47 29.97 -47.49 -25.43
C LYS A 47 29.98 -48.98 -25.78
N SER A 48 29.20 -49.32 -26.79
CA SER A 48 29.25 -50.58 -27.55
C SER A 48 30.68 -50.91 -27.99
N VAL A 49 31.04 -52.20 -28.06
CA VAL A 49 31.92 -52.79 -29.08
C VAL A 49 31.99 -54.32 -28.90
N VAL A 50 31.56 -54.99 -29.98
CA VAL A 50 32.14 -56.17 -30.65
C VAL A 50 32.13 -57.55 -29.97
N LEU A 51 31.53 -58.46 -30.74
CA LEU A 51 31.56 -59.93 -30.74
C LEU A 51 32.95 -60.52 -30.41
N GLY A 52 32.98 -61.41 -29.43
CA GLY A 52 34.10 -62.31 -29.14
C GLY A 52 33.55 -63.65 -28.66
N GLU A 53 33.77 -64.65 -29.51
CA GLU A 53 33.71 -66.11 -29.33
C GLU A 53 32.92 -66.70 -28.14
N VAL A 54 31.87 -67.43 -28.51
CA VAL A 54 31.29 -68.51 -27.73
C VAL A 54 32.35 -69.61 -27.59
N ILE A 55 32.91 -69.75 -26.39
CA ILE A 55 33.61 -70.98 -26.00
C ILE A 55 32.56 -71.87 -25.34
N GLU A 56 32.10 -72.87 -26.08
CA GLU A 56 31.43 -74.04 -25.52
C GLU A 56 32.45 -74.80 -24.66
N ILE A 57 32.38 -74.61 -23.35
CA ILE A 57 33.01 -75.53 -22.41
C ILE A 57 31.99 -76.60 -22.09
N SER A 58 32.00 -77.67 -22.88
CA SER A 58 31.57 -78.97 -22.40
C SER A 58 32.61 -79.42 -21.38
N SER A 59 32.26 -79.36 -20.10
CA SER A 59 32.95 -80.14 -19.07
C SER A 59 31.90 -80.74 -18.15
N ASP A 60 31.66 -82.01 -18.45
CA ASP A 60 31.37 -83.10 -17.53
C ASP A 60 32.05 -82.89 -16.15
N GLU A 61 31.32 -83.18 -15.07
CA GLU A 61 31.74 -83.82 -13.81
C GLU A 61 30.61 -83.66 -12.75
N ASP A 62 30.05 -84.80 -12.35
CA ASP A 62 29.09 -84.99 -11.27
C ASP A 62 29.70 -84.55 -9.91
N GLU A 63 29.40 -83.32 -9.45
CA GLU A 63 29.72 -82.87 -8.09
C GLU A 63 28.40 -82.61 -7.30
N PRO A 64 28.16 -83.31 -6.16
CA PRO A 64 26.94 -83.11 -5.39
C PRO A 64 26.94 -81.72 -4.76
N ALA A 65 25.96 -80.91 -5.17
CA ALA A 65 25.80 -79.53 -4.73
C ALA A 65 25.88 -79.40 -3.19
N PRO A 66 26.75 -78.51 -2.64
CA PRO A 66 26.74 -78.22 -1.22
C PRO A 66 25.39 -77.57 -0.84
N PRO A 67 24.89 -77.80 0.40
CA PRO A 67 23.61 -77.25 0.81
C PRO A 67 23.63 -75.72 0.68
N PRO A 68 22.55 -75.11 0.18
CA PRO A 68 22.55 -73.68 -0.10
C PRO A 68 22.82 -72.91 1.20
N ASN A 69 23.98 -72.24 1.24
CA ASN A 69 24.38 -71.37 2.34
C ASN A 69 23.25 -70.34 2.56
N SER A 70 22.63 -70.31 3.76
CA SER A 70 21.35 -69.61 3.98
C SER A 70 21.42 -68.13 3.59
N ALA A 71 22.61 -67.52 3.72
CA ALA A 71 22.91 -66.16 3.30
C ALA A 71 22.61 -65.90 1.81
N LEU A 72 22.83 -66.86 0.91
CA LEU A 72 22.51 -66.72 -0.52
C LEU A 72 21.00 -66.75 -0.77
N VAL A 73 20.26 -67.57 -0.01
CA VAL A 73 18.79 -67.62 -0.08
C VAL A 73 18.20 -66.30 0.43
N ASP A 74 18.76 -65.76 1.52
CA ASP A 74 18.38 -64.46 2.08
C ASP A 74 18.70 -63.30 1.13
N LEU A 75 19.88 -63.30 0.48
CA LEU A 75 20.23 -62.29 -0.53
C LEU A 75 19.30 -62.34 -1.74
N ARG A 76 18.96 -63.54 -2.23
CA ARG A 76 17.99 -63.72 -3.33
C ARG A 76 16.60 -63.21 -2.93
N ARG A 77 16.18 -63.41 -1.67
CA ARG A 77 14.92 -62.87 -1.14
C ARG A 77 14.97 -61.33 -1.08
N GLN A 78 16.07 -60.74 -0.62
CA GLN A 78 16.24 -59.28 -0.59
C GLN A 78 16.25 -58.66 -1.99
N ILE A 79 16.89 -59.30 -2.97
CA ILE A 79 16.88 -58.82 -4.37
C ILE A 79 15.45 -58.82 -4.93
N ARG A 80 14.65 -59.86 -4.67
CA ARG A 80 13.24 -59.89 -5.08
C ARG A 80 12.46 -58.77 -4.42
N LYS A 81 12.61 -58.58 -3.11
CA LYS A 81 11.95 -57.50 -2.36
C LYS A 81 12.33 -56.11 -2.89
N LEU A 82 13.61 -55.85 -3.11
CA LEU A 82 14.08 -54.56 -3.65
C LEU A 82 13.61 -54.33 -5.08
N LYS A 83 13.51 -55.39 -5.91
CA LYS A 83 12.94 -55.27 -7.26
C LYS A 83 11.47 -54.87 -7.20
N GLU A 84 10.71 -55.45 -6.28
CA GLU A 84 9.30 -55.14 -6.07
C GLU A 84 9.09 -53.72 -5.52
N GLU A 85 9.88 -53.30 -4.54
CA GLU A 85 9.89 -51.92 -4.03
C GLU A 85 10.28 -50.90 -5.11
N ASN A 86 11.22 -51.25 -6.00
CA ASN A 86 11.64 -50.40 -7.11
C ASN A 86 10.53 -50.29 -8.18
N THR A 87 9.82 -51.38 -8.47
CA THR A 87 8.64 -51.33 -9.35
C THR A 87 7.52 -50.49 -8.74
N GLN A 88 7.29 -50.62 -7.43
CA GLN A 88 6.30 -49.83 -6.70
C GLN A 88 6.67 -48.34 -6.71
N CYS A 89 7.90 -47.98 -6.36
CA CYS A 89 8.37 -46.59 -6.37
C CYS A 89 8.28 -45.95 -7.77
N LYS A 90 8.53 -46.72 -8.83
CA LYS A 90 8.39 -46.23 -10.21
C LYS A 90 6.92 -45.95 -10.56
N ALA A 91 5.99 -46.78 -10.12
CA ALA A 91 4.56 -46.56 -10.32
C ALA A 91 4.09 -45.30 -9.57
N ASP A 92 4.49 -45.13 -8.31
CA ASP A 92 4.13 -43.97 -7.49
C ASP A 92 4.71 -42.66 -8.05
N LEU A 93 5.94 -42.69 -8.56
CA LEU A 93 6.56 -41.53 -9.23
C LEU A 93 5.82 -41.17 -10.52
N ALA A 94 5.40 -42.17 -11.31
CA ALA A 94 4.60 -41.93 -12.50
C ALA A 94 3.24 -41.30 -12.16
N LYS A 95 2.58 -41.79 -11.10
CA LYS A 95 1.29 -41.27 -10.62
C LYS A 95 1.40 -39.82 -10.14
N THR A 96 2.33 -39.54 -9.23
CA THR A 96 2.54 -38.17 -8.68
C THR A 96 2.97 -37.18 -9.75
N LYS A 97 3.76 -37.61 -10.74
CA LYS A 97 4.12 -36.78 -11.90
C LYS A 97 2.91 -36.47 -12.78
N GLY A 98 1.97 -37.41 -12.92
CA GLY A 98 0.68 -37.18 -13.56
C GLY A 98 -0.13 -36.13 -12.81
N GLU A 99 -0.35 -36.33 -11.52
CA GLU A 99 -1.08 -35.37 -10.66
C GLU A 99 -0.46 -33.96 -10.69
N LEU A 100 0.86 -33.85 -10.66
CA LEU A 100 1.55 -32.55 -10.77
C LEU A 100 1.34 -31.88 -12.12
N ARG A 101 1.29 -32.66 -13.21
CA ARG A 101 1.00 -32.13 -14.54
C ARG A 101 -0.43 -31.63 -14.59
N ASP A 102 -1.38 -32.40 -14.07
CA ASP A 102 -2.80 -32.08 -14.10
C ASP A 102 -3.09 -30.82 -13.25
N VAL A 103 -2.52 -30.73 -12.03
CA VAL A 103 -2.60 -29.51 -11.18
C VAL A 103 -1.93 -28.31 -11.87
N ARG A 104 -0.81 -28.52 -12.56
CA ARG A 104 -0.15 -27.43 -13.29
C ARG A 104 -0.99 -26.94 -14.47
N GLU A 105 -1.61 -27.86 -15.21
CA GLU A 105 -2.56 -27.54 -16.28
C GLU A 105 -3.79 -26.82 -15.73
N GLU A 106 -4.32 -27.22 -14.58
CA GLU A 106 -5.41 -26.54 -13.89
C GLU A 106 -5.01 -25.12 -13.45
N ILE A 107 -3.82 -24.93 -12.87
CA ILE A 107 -3.31 -23.59 -12.52
C ILE A 107 -3.17 -22.72 -13.76
N VAL A 108 -2.68 -23.26 -14.88
CA VAL A 108 -2.56 -22.52 -16.14
C VAL A 108 -3.96 -22.18 -16.68
N ALA A 109 -4.90 -23.12 -16.65
CA ALA A 109 -6.27 -22.89 -17.10
C ALA A 109 -7.03 -21.88 -16.23
N LEU A 110 -6.84 -21.91 -14.91
CA LEU A 110 -7.44 -20.96 -13.97
C LEU A 110 -6.81 -19.57 -14.04
N LYS A 111 -5.50 -19.47 -14.35
CA LYS A 111 -4.84 -18.18 -14.61
C LYS A 111 -5.17 -17.60 -15.98
N ALA A 112 -5.40 -18.46 -16.98
CA ALA A 112 -5.72 -18.05 -18.35
C ALA A 112 -7.21 -17.77 -18.55
N LYS A 113 -8.10 -18.39 -17.76
CA LYS A 113 -9.49 -17.94 -17.66
C LYS A 113 -9.48 -16.61 -16.91
N PRO A 114 -9.75 -15.46 -17.56
CA PRO A 114 -10.11 -14.29 -16.78
C PRO A 114 -11.29 -14.72 -15.94
N THR A 115 -11.20 -14.52 -14.63
CA THR A 115 -12.32 -14.67 -13.71
C THR A 115 -13.48 -13.84 -14.26
N ASN A 116 -14.36 -14.51 -15.01
CA ASN A 116 -15.50 -13.90 -15.70
C ASN A 116 -16.67 -13.70 -14.72
N GLY A 117 -16.33 -13.48 -13.46
CA GLY A 117 -17.24 -13.07 -12.41
C GLY A 117 -17.31 -11.55 -12.45
N LYS A 118 -18.32 -11.04 -13.16
CA LYS A 118 -18.96 -9.72 -12.94
C LYS A 118 -18.01 -8.60 -12.46
N GLY A 119 -17.45 -7.88 -13.44
CA GLY A 119 -16.93 -6.52 -13.27
C GLY A 119 -15.49 -6.41 -12.74
N LYS A 120 -14.49 -6.62 -13.62
CA LYS A 120 -13.16 -6.05 -13.36
C LYS A 120 -13.28 -4.53 -13.49
N LEU A 121 -13.33 -3.84 -12.36
CA LEU A 121 -13.25 -2.39 -12.33
C LEU A 121 -11.81 -2.02 -12.66
N ASP A 122 -11.61 -1.29 -13.75
CA ASP A 122 -10.30 -0.83 -14.16
C ASP A 122 -9.80 0.18 -13.14
N ILE A 123 -8.63 -0.06 -12.56
CA ILE A 123 -8.06 0.76 -11.48
C ILE A 123 -7.83 2.19 -11.99
N SER A 124 -7.45 2.34 -13.26
CA SER A 124 -7.25 3.65 -13.89
C SER A 124 -8.52 4.50 -13.90
N GLN A 125 -9.72 3.89 -13.96
CA GLN A 125 -10.98 4.64 -13.87
C GLN A 125 -11.24 5.22 -12.47
N LEU A 126 -10.57 4.68 -11.45
CA LEU A 126 -10.73 5.12 -10.07
C LEU A 126 -9.69 6.17 -9.66
N GLU A 127 -8.61 6.32 -10.43
CA GLU A 127 -7.50 7.25 -10.13
C GLU A 127 -7.99 8.70 -10.03
N ASP A 128 -8.85 9.14 -10.95
CA ASP A 128 -9.40 10.50 -10.94
C ASP A 128 -10.24 10.79 -9.69
N ASN A 129 -10.88 9.76 -9.11
CA ASN A 129 -11.74 9.90 -7.94
C ASN A 129 -10.97 9.86 -6.61
N VAL A 130 -9.73 9.38 -6.62
CA VAL A 130 -8.88 9.31 -5.41
C VAL A 130 -7.77 10.36 -5.40
N ASN A 131 -7.63 11.12 -6.48
CA ASN A 131 -6.65 12.18 -6.62
C ASN A 131 -7.25 13.55 -6.25
N CYS A 132 -6.44 14.38 -5.61
CA CYS A 132 -6.82 15.73 -5.22
C CYS A 132 -6.85 16.65 -6.44
N GLU A 133 -7.89 17.44 -6.61
CA GLU A 133 -7.97 18.42 -7.72
C GLU A 133 -6.91 19.54 -7.63
N ILE A 134 -6.31 19.77 -6.45
CA ILE A 134 -5.30 20.82 -6.25
C ILE A 134 -3.89 20.31 -6.59
N CYS A 135 -3.47 19.19 -6.00
CA CYS A 135 -2.11 18.67 -6.17
C CYS A 135 -2.01 17.51 -7.18
N THR A 136 -3.14 17.11 -7.77
CA THR A 136 -3.29 16.01 -8.74
C THR A 136 -2.69 14.68 -8.27
N ALA A 137 -2.51 14.53 -6.95
CA ALA A 137 -1.92 13.37 -6.32
C ALA A 137 -2.94 12.70 -5.40
N ARG A 138 -2.71 11.42 -5.08
CA ARG A 138 -3.61 10.61 -4.27
C ARG A 138 -3.84 11.20 -2.88
N MET A 139 -5.10 11.27 -2.45
CA MET A 139 -5.51 11.89 -1.20
C MET A 139 -5.29 10.99 0.03
N TRP A 140 -4.09 10.96 0.59
CA TRP A 140 -3.78 10.15 1.79
C TRP A 140 -4.52 10.57 3.06
N SER A 141 -4.94 11.84 3.12
CA SER A 141 -5.72 12.43 4.22
C SER A 141 -6.81 13.31 3.60
N PRO A 142 -7.89 12.70 3.07
CA PRO A 142 -8.96 13.42 2.39
C PRO A 142 -9.90 14.08 3.39
N PHE A 143 -10.30 15.32 3.10
CA PHE A 143 -11.28 16.09 3.87
C PHE A 143 -12.36 16.66 2.96
N ILE A 144 -13.61 16.44 3.34
CA ILE A 144 -14.80 16.95 2.67
C ILE A 144 -15.16 18.32 3.24
N LEU A 145 -15.53 19.25 2.35
CA LEU A 145 -16.19 20.49 2.69
C LEU A 145 -17.70 20.25 2.88
N PRO A 146 -18.27 20.41 4.09
CA PRO A 146 -19.67 20.04 4.37
C PRO A 146 -20.72 20.72 3.49
N GLU A 147 -20.43 21.95 3.03
CA GLU A 147 -21.43 22.78 2.35
C GLU A 147 -21.60 22.40 0.87
N CYS A 148 -20.57 21.81 0.25
CA CYS A 148 -20.57 21.51 -1.18
C CYS A 148 -20.09 20.09 -1.55
N GLY A 149 -19.59 19.31 -0.59
CA GLY A 149 -19.18 17.91 -0.81
C GLY A 149 -17.82 17.71 -1.50
N HIS A 150 -17.16 18.76 -1.98
CA HIS A 150 -15.84 18.63 -2.60
C HIS A 150 -14.78 18.16 -1.60
N THR A 151 -13.87 17.32 -2.07
CA THR A 151 -12.88 16.63 -1.24
C THR A 151 -11.47 16.91 -1.70
N PHE A 152 -10.56 17.16 -0.75
CA PHE A 152 -9.17 17.48 -1.03
C PHE A 152 -8.24 16.93 0.05
N CYS A 153 -6.93 16.96 -0.20
CA CYS A 153 -5.93 16.73 0.84
C CYS A 153 -6.04 17.76 1.97
N GLN A 154 -5.82 17.30 3.21
CA GLN A 154 -5.70 18.17 4.38
C GLN A 154 -4.71 19.34 4.15
N SER A 155 -3.53 19.04 3.60
CA SER A 155 -2.50 20.04 3.33
C SER A 155 -2.99 21.08 2.32
N CYS A 156 -3.56 20.63 1.20
CA CYS A 156 -4.05 21.52 0.16
C CYS A 156 -5.15 22.48 0.66
N LEU A 157 -6.10 21.99 1.48
CA LEU A 157 -7.10 22.86 2.10
C LEU A 157 -6.49 23.82 3.12
N THR A 158 -5.51 23.37 3.90
CA THR A 158 -4.81 24.22 4.85
C THR A 158 -4.10 25.37 4.14
N ASP A 159 -3.38 25.08 3.06
CA ASP A 159 -2.67 26.08 2.25
C ASP A 159 -3.64 27.06 1.57
N TRP A 160 -4.75 26.54 1.05
CA TRP A 160 -5.82 27.35 0.47
C TRP A 160 -6.41 28.35 1.49
N PHE A 161 -6.80 27.87 2.68
CA PHE A 161 -7.34 28.74 3.73
C PHE A 161 -6.30 29.70 4.30
N ASN A 162 -5.03 29.29 4.41
CA ASN A 162 -3.94 30.19 4.77
C ASN A 162 -3.78 31.34 3.76
N THR A 163 -3.93 31.05 2.46
CA THR A 163 -3.86 32.06 1.40
C THR A 163 -4.98 33.10 1.56
N ILE A 164 -6.22 32.64 1.78
CA ILE A 164 -7.36 33.53 2.03
C ILE A 164 -7.12 34.37 3.30
N LEU A 165 -6.65 33.75 4.37
CA LEU A 165 -6.36 34.44 5.62
C LEU A 165 -5.27 35.51 5.45
N ALA A 166 -4.19 35.21 4.73
CA ALA A 166 -3.11 36.16 4.47
C ALA A 166 -3.58 37.36 3.64
N GLN A 167 -4.38 37.12 2.60
CA GLN A 167 -5.00 38.19 1.81
C GLN A 167 -5.91 39.06 2.67
N PHE A 168 -6.73 38.43 3.51
CA PHE A 168 -7.61 39.12 4.43
C PHE A 168 -6.83 39.99 5.43
N MET A 169 -5.74 39.48 6.02
CA MET A 169 -4.87 40.23 6.93
C MET A 169 -4.19 41.42 6.26
N THR A 170 -3.86 41.30 4.98
CA THR A 170 -3.29 42.40 4.19
C THR A 170 -4.33 43.51 3.96
N ALA A 171 -5.59 43.14 3.69
CA ALA A 171 -6.70 44.09 3.55
C ALA A 171 -7.17 44.68 4.90
N HIS A 172 -6.87 44.03 6.02
CA HIS A 172 -7.28 44.45 7.36
C HIS A 172 -6.08 44.49 8.32
N PRO A 173 -5.21 45.52 8.26
CA PRO A 173 -4.00 45.59 9.08
C PRO A 173 -4.21 45.53 10.60
N HIS A 174 -5.40 45.92 11.08
CA HIS A 174 -5.79 45.87 12.49
C HIS A 174 -6.37 44.51 12.93
N TYR A 175 -6.53 43.57 11.99
CA TYR A 175 -7.06 42.26 12.31
C TYR A 175 -6.00 41.38 12.97
N ASN A 176 -6.29 40.89 14.17
CA ASN A 176 -5.44 39.96 14.90
C ASN A 176 -6.17 38.64 15.15
N VAL A 177 -5.66 37.55 14.57
CA VAL A 177 -6.19 36.19 14.75
C VAL A 177 -6.12 35.74 16.22
N ASN A 178 -5.13 36.22 16.95
CA ASN A 178 -4.89 35.89 18.36
C ASN A 178 -5.48 36.93 19.32
N ASP A 179 -6.36 37.83 18.86
CA ASP A 179 -6.96 38.84 19.73
C ASP A 179 -7.69 38.18 20.92
N PRO A 180 -7.24 38.44 22.17
CA PRO A 180 -7.89 37.92 23.36
C PRO A 180 -9.37 38.29 23.44
N ALA A 181 -9.75 39.47 22.93
CA ALA A 181 -11.14 39.90 22.89
C ALA A 181 -11.99 38.94 22.08
N ARG A 182 -11.46 38.39 20.97
CA ARG A 182 -12.16 37.41 20.13
C ARG A 182 -12.29 36.04 20.78
N ASN A 183 -11.25 35.59 21.49
CA ASN A 183 -11.29 34.32 22.23
C ASN A 183 -12.31 34.39 23.38
N TYR A 184 -12.29 35.49 24.12
CA TYR A 184 -13.30 35.80 25.13
C TYR A 184 -14.70 35.87 24.49
N LEU A 185 -14.74 36.43 23.27
CA LEU A 185 -16.00 36.59 22.56
C LEU A 185 -16.67 35.24 22.24
N GLN A 186 -15.86 34.31 21.79
CA GLN A 186 -16.32 32.99 21.43
C GLN A 186 -16.73 32.15 22.64
N GLN A 187 -16.00 32.29 23.75
CA GLN A 187 -16.33 31.65 25.03
C GLN A 187 -17.65 32.17 25.60
N TRP A 188 -17.93 33.47 25.45
CA TRP A 188 -19.21 34.05 25.85
C TRP A 188 -20.38 33.56 25.00
N GLN A 189 -20.20 33.43 23.69
CA GLN A 189 -21.24 32.89 22.79
C GLN A 189 -21.58 31.43 23.13
N ALA A 190 -20.57 30.64 23.45
CA ALA A 190 -20.66 29.29 23.97
C ALA A 190 -21.49 29.19 25.26
N MET A 191 -21.19 30.04 26.26
CA MET A 191 -21.99 30.13 27.50
C MET A 191 -23.44 30.53 27.23
N MET A 192 -23.71 31.29 26.17
CA MET A 192 -25.05 31.73 25.80
C MET A 192 -25.91 30.66 25.15
N LEU A 193 -25.30 29.72 24.43
CA LEU A 193 -25.98 28.63 23.74
C LEU A 193 -26.25 27.43 24.67
N ASN A 194 -25.58 27.36 25.82
CA ASN A 194 -25.82 26.32 26.83
C ASN A 194 -27.10 26.62 27.63
N GLY A 195 -28.16 25.85 27.36
CA GLY A 195 -29.49 26.00 27.97
C GLY A 195 -29.58 25.79 29.50
N ASN A 196 -28.45 25.52 30.16
CA ASN A 196 -28.36 25.37 31.62
C ASN A 196 -27.97 26.68 32.34
N VAL A 197 -27.68 27.77 31.61
CA VAL A 197 -27.39 29.07 32.21
C VAL A 197 -28.64 29.95 32.12
N VAL A 198 -29.28 30.22 33.26
CA VAL A 198 -30.35 31.21 33.36
C VAL A 198 -29.74 32.58 33.07
N HIS A 199 -30.05 33.13 31.89
CA HIS A 199 -29.49 34.41 31.44
C HIS A 199 -30.14 35.60 32.12
N PRO A 200 -29.38 36.52 32.74
CA PRO A 200 -29.92 37.77 33.24
C PRO A 200 -30.30 38.79 32.16
N ASN A 201 -29.87 38.65 30.89
CA ASN A 201 -30.20 39.65 29.86
C ASN A 201 -30.08 39.11 28.42
N ALA A 202 -31.20 38.65 27.85
CA ALA A 202 -31.33 38.36 26.41
C ALA A 202 -30.90 39.54 25.51
N ARG A 203 -31.01 40.77 26.03
CA ARG A 203 -30.56 42.00 25.37
C ARG A 203 -29.04 42.04 25.15
N ALA A 204 -28.26 41.63 26.15
CA ALA A 204 -26.81 41.56 26.02
C ALA A 204 -26.40 40.54 24.96
N ALA A 205 -27.12 39.41 24.87
CA ALA A 205 -26.91 38.41 23.82
C ALA A 205 -27.19 38.93 22.42
N ALA A 206 -28.27 39.69 22.26
CA ALA A 206 -28.64 40.28 20.96
C ALA A 206 -27.65 41.35 20.50
N GLU A 207 -27.23 42.25 21.41
CA GLU A 207 -26.25 43.30 21.14
C GLU A 207 -24.89 42.71 20.76
N TYR A 208 -24.52 41.65 21.45
CA TYR A 208 -23.31 40.92 21.17
C TYR A 208 -23.30 40.21 19.82
N ALA A 209 -24.41 39.54 19.48
CA ALA A 209 -24.58 38.93 18.17
C ALA A 209 -24.50 39.98 17.05
N GLN A 210 -24.94 41.23 17.30
CA GLN A 210 -24.75 42.33 16.35
C GLN A 210 -23.28 42.73 16.20
N LEU A 211 -22.52 42.84 17.28
CA LEU A 211 -21.08 43.14 17.23
C LEU A 211 -20.31 42.06 16.45
N MET A 212 -20.61 40.79 16.71
CA MET A 212 -19.99 39.67 15.99
C MET A 212 -20.29 39.65 14.50
N ARG A 213 -21.51 40.05 14.09
CA ARG A 213 -21.87 40.19 12.67
C ARG A 213 -21.14 41.34 11.97
N ARG A 214 -20.73 42.36 12.72
CA ARG A 214 -20.02 43.53 12.19
C ARG A 214 -18.50 43.36 12.18
N ALA A 215 -17.97 42.43 12.97
CA ALA A 215 -16.55 42.16 13.01
C ALA A 215 -16.10 41.56 11.66
N PRO A 216 -15.08 42.15 11.00
CA PRO A 216 -14.59 41.63 9.74
C PRO A 216 -13.96 40.25 9.99
N LYS A 217 -14.35 39.25 9.19
CA LYS A 217 -13.82 37.89 9.26
C LYS A 217 -13.41 37.42 7.86
N PRO A 218 -12.38 36.58 7.74
CA PRO A 218 -12.05 35.95 6.47
C PRO A 218 -13.19 35.05 6.00
N GLU A 219 -13.54 35.17 4.73
CA GLU A 219 -14.53 34.32 4.06
C GLU A 219 -13.81 33.19 3.32
N TYR A 220 -13.76 32.02 3.95
CA TYR A 220 -13.17 30.84 3.32
C TYR A 220 -14.12 30.29 2.25
N THR A 221 -13.56 29.81 1.14
CA THR A 221 -14.34 29.30 0.00
C THR A 221 -13.79 27.97 -0.49
N CYS A 222 -14.62 27.18 -1.17
CA CYS A 222 -14.18 25.97 -1.86
C CYS A 222 -13.22 26.30 -3.01
N PRO A 223 -12.08 25.59 -3.16
CA PRO A 223 -11.17 25.74 -4.29
C PRO A 223 -11.82 25.54 -5.67
N THR A 224 -12.79 24.63 -5.76
CA THR A 224 -13.43 24.22 -7.02
C THR A 224 -14.66 25.07 -7.33
N CYS A 225 -15.69 25.03 -6.48
CA CYS A 225 -16.96 25.71 -6.76
C CYS A 225 -17.10 27.11 -6.13
N ARG A 226 -16.11 27.56 -5.35
CA ARG A 226 -16.14 28.84 -4.62
C ARG A 226 -17.25 29.00 -3.58
N GLU A 227 -18.04 27.95 -3.29
CA GLU A 227 -19.04 27.95 -2.23
C GLU A 227 -18.42 28.37 -0.89
N PRO A 228 -19.05 29.28 -0.13
CA PRO A 228 -18.57 29.67 1.20
C PRO A 228 -18.49 28.47 2.15
N VAL A 229 -17.36 28.34 2.85
CA VAL A 229 -17.13 27.30 3.84
C VAL A 229 -17.29 27.91 5.22
N ASN A 230 -18.35 27.52 5.94
CA ASN A 230 -18.64 28.05 7.27
C ASN A 230 -18.31 27.03 8.38
N ASN A 231 -18.29 25.74 8.06
CA ASN A 231 -17.97 24.67 8.99
C ASN A 231 -16.58 24.07 8.71
N SER A 232 -15.96 23.52 9.76
CA SER A 232 -14.66 22.86 9.64
C SER A 232 -14.74 21.65 8.70
N PRO A 233 -13.78 21.46 7.78
CA PRO A 233 -13.72 20.26 6.95
C PRO A 233 -13.69 18.98 7.78
N VAL A 234 -14.34 17.93 7.27
CA VAL A 234 -14.46 16.63 7.96
C VAL A 234 -13.63 15.60 7.22
N GLU A 235 -12.86 14.80 7.94
CA GLU A 235 -12.06 13.73 7.34
C GLU A 235 -12.98 12.65 6.75
N ASP A 236 -12.74 12.27 5.49
CA ASP A 236 -13.49 11.19 4.84
C ASP A 236 -12.75 9.85 5.02
N TYR A 237 -13.15 9.11 6.05
CA TYR A 237 -12.56 7.79 6.32
C TYR A 237 -12.87 6.74 5.26
N THR A 238 -14.01 6.87 4.55
CA THR A 238 -14.40 5.93 3.49
C THR A 238 -13.52 6.14 2.27
N LEU A 239 -13.37 7.38 1.82
CA LEU A 239 -12.46 7.71 0.72
C LEU A 239 -11.02 7.41 1.08
N LYS A 240 -10.61 7.63 2.33
CA LYS A 240 -9.28 7.25 2.82
C LYS A 240 -9.02 5.75 2.74
N ALA A 241 -10.02 4.91 3.06
CA ALA A 241 -9.92 3.47 2.89
C ALA A 241 -9.80 3.10 1.41
N LEU A 242 -10.60 3.72 0.55
CA LEU A 242 -10.56 3.52 -0.91
C LEU A 242 -9.20 3.87 -1.51
N VAL A 243 -8.66 5.04 -1.16
CA VAL A 243 -7.31 5.50 -1.51
C VAL A 243 -6.26 4.45 -1.18
N ARG A 244 -6.32 3.85 0.01
CA ARG A 244 -5.36 2.81 0.44
C ARG A 244 -5.52 1.51 -0.34
N THR A 245 -6.76 1.10 -0.64
CA THR A 245 -7.04 -0.09 -1.45
C THR A 245 -6.49 0.09 -2.86
N VAL A 246 -6.75 1.24 -3.50
CA VAL A 246 -6.22 1.57 -4.83
C VAL A 246 -4.70 1.62 -4.81
N ALA A 247 -4.11 2.28 -3.82
CA ALA A 247 -2.66 2.35 -3.68
C ALA A 247 -2.02 0.96 -3.54
N THR A 248 -2.61 0.09 -2.72
CA THR A 248 -2.13 -1.28 -2.53
C THR A 248 -2.18 -2.07 -3.84
N ALA A 249 -3.27 -1.93 -4.60
CA ALA A 249 -3.42 -2.59 -5.90
C ALA A 249 -2.43 -2.06 -6.95
N ALA A 250 -2.10 -0.77 -6.89
CA ALA A 250 -1.10 -0.12 -7.74
C ALA A 250 0.36 -0.40 -7.30
N GLY A 251 0.59 -0.98 -6.12
CA GLY A 251 1.93 -1.21 -5.57
C GLY A 251 2.55 0.00 -4.86
N ASP A 252 1.76 1.03 -4.58
CA ASP A 252 2.19 2.26 -3.88
C ASP A 252 2.15 2.11 -2.35
N VAL A 253 3.06 2.82 -1.68
CA VAL A 253 3.16 2.81 -0.20
C VAL A 253 2.65 4.13 0.37
N SER A 254 1.82 4.04 1.42
CA SER A 254 1.34 5.21 2.16
C SER A 254 2.51 5.99 2.78
N PRO A 255 2.54 7.33 2.67
CA PRO A 255 3.48 8.16 3.40
C PRO A 255 3.42 7.84 4.89
N ARG A 256 4.57 7.57 5.51
CA ARG A 256 4.65 7.38 6.96
C ARG A 256 4.45 8.73 7.62
N LYS A 257 3.49 8.81 8.55
CA LYS A 257 3.36 10.00 9.41
C LYS A 257 4.60 10.03 10.31
N PRO A 258 5.30 11.16 10.44
CA PRO A 258 6.44 11.25 11.36
C PRO A 258 5.96 10.91 12.78
N GLU A 259 6.66 9.98 13.43
CA GLU A 259 6.35 9.58 14.80
C GLU A 259 6.49 10.80 15.71
N LYS A 260 5.41 11.17 16.41
CA LYS A 260 5.48 12.23 17.41
C LYS A 260 6.34 11.71 18.58
N PRO A 261 7.30 12.49 19.11
CA PRO A 261 8.08 12.09 20.28
C PRO A 261 7.13 11.79 21.45
N GLY A 262 7.33 10.64 22.09
CA GLY A 262 6.44 10.07 23.10
C GLY A 262 6.11 11.07 24.22
N ARG A 263 4.82 11.38 24.37
CA ARG A 263 4.32 12.27 25.42
C ARG A 263 4.37 11.53 26.77
N GLY A 264 5.17 12.05 27.70
CA GLY A 264 5.29 11.52 29.06
C GLY A 264 3.95 11.43 29.80
N LYS A 265 3.74 10.32 30.49
CA LYS A 265 2.50 9.94 31.19
C LYS A 265 2.31 10.72 32.50
N THR A 266 1.94 12.01 32.51
CA THR A 266 1.57 12.67 33.78
C THR A 266 0.60 13.85 33.73
N LYS A 267 0.05 14.26 32.57
CA LYS A 267 -0.98 15.30 32.54
C LYS A 267 -2.15 14.91 31.66
N ALA A 268 -3.37 15.16 32.13
CA ALA A 268 -4.57 15.08 31.30
C ALA A 268 -4.29 15.81 29.97
N PRO A 269 -4.56 15.19 28.81
CA PRO A 269 -4.20 15.79 27.54
C PRO A 269 -4.98 17.10 27.41
N ALA A 270 -4.26 18.23 27.39
CA ALA A 270 -4.82 19.47 26.87
C ALA A 270 -5.45 19.13 25.52
N ARG A 271 -6.75 19.42 25.36
CA ARG A 271 -7.55 19.16 24.15
C ARG A 271 -6.69 19.58 22.95
N GLU A 272 -6.20 18.61 22.18
CA GLU A 272 -5.29 18.89 21.08
C GLU A 272 -6.06 19.77 20.08
N LYS A 273 -5.54 20.97 19.79
CA LYS A 273 -6.13 21.84 18.77
C LYS A 273 -6.15 21.08 17.46
N GLY A 274 -7.34 20.90 16.90
CA GLY A 274 -7.52 20.27 15.59
C GLY A 274 -6.89 21.12 14.50
N PRO A 275 -6.59 20.53 13.32
CA PRO A 275 -5.96 21.25 12.21
C PRO A 275 -6.79 22.45 11.72
N TRP A 276 -8.10 22.41 11.97
CA TRP A 276 -9.05 23.42 11.52
C TRP A 276 -9.38 24.48 12.57
N ASP A 277 -8.94 24.32 13.83
CA ASP A 277 -9.35 25.20 14.92
C ASP A 277 -8.86 26.65 14.73
N ALA A 278 -7.81 26.87 13.92
CA ALA A 278 -7.32 28.20 13.57
C ALA A 278 -8.23 28.94 12.58
N PHE A 279 -8.99 28.22 11.75
CA PHE A 279 -9.86 28.78 10.72
C PHE A 279 -11.32 28.79 11.16
N PHE A 280 -11.75 27.71 11.81
CA PHE A 280 -13.12 27.44 12.26
C PHE A 280 -13.11 27.11 13.75
N PRO A 281 -12.90 28.11 14.62
CA PRO A 281 -12.89 27.85 16.04
C PRO A 281 -14.27 27.38 16.48
N ARG A 282 -14.31 26.35 17.34
CA ARG A 282 -15.57 25.76 17.81
C ARG A 282 -16.22 26.68 18.84
N ALA A 283 -17.54 26.82 18.78
CA ALA A 283 -18.31 27.20 19.96
C ALA A 283 -18.11 26.05 20.98
N MET A 284 -17.43 26.32 22.09
CA MET A 284 -17.19 25.33 23.15
C MET A 284 -18.40 25.13 24.04
#